data_AF-A0A534PXL0-F1
#
_entry.id   AF-A0A534PXL0-F1
#
_cell.length_a   1.000
_cell.length_b   1.000
_cell.length_c   1.000
_cell.angle_alpha   90.00
_cell.angle_beta   90.00
_cell.angle_gamma   90.00
#
_symmetry.space_group_name_H-M   'P 1'
#
loop_
_entity.id
_entity.type
_entity.pdbx_description
1 polymer ?
#
loop_
_entity_poly.entity_id
_entity_poly.type
_entity_poly.pdbx_seq_one_letter_code
_entity_poly.pdbx_strand_id
1 'polypeptide(L)'
;MPSSMPSKDALQRLIDGLQTLIREHLALARAEIKDDLRVMGRDLLVGASGVPALAAGYLLMMVAIGYLLGVWLPLWAAFGIVAVVNLGVGGAVSLAGLRKIMRQRVGMPRTGEELQRDKVWLASLKERPQPVSPVVERGTPMRRSAPLHDVPDTGAGPARPPYSQAVPAGKSGSTAGATGSLSPRSPDSQRRQPEPGATTPPNGASSVH
;
A
#
# COMPACT_ATOMS: atom_id res chain seq x y z
N MET A 1 0.68 -57.46 -9.39
CA MET A 1 1.18 -56.08 -9.17
C MET A 1 0.32 -55.16 -10.01
N PRO A 2 -0.47 -54.23 -9.42
CA PRO A 2 0.02 -52.91 -8.95
C PRO A 2 -0.72 -52.45 -7.65
N SER A 3 -0.46 -51.36 -6.92
CA SER A 3 0.64 -50.39 -6.78
C SER A 3 0.37 -49.59 -5.48
N SER A 4 1.41 -49.26 -4.71
CA SER A 4 1.39 -48.46 -3.47
C SER A 4 1.16 -46.97 -3.72
N MET A 5 -0.05 -46.60 -4.16
CA MET A 5 -0.38 -45.23 -4.63
C MET A 5 -1.31 -44.32 -3.79
N PRO A 6 -1.89 -44.69 -2.62
CA PRO A 6 -2.76 -43.73 -1.87
C PRO A 6 -2.02 -42.59 -1.14
N SER A 7 -0.85 -42.85 -0.56
CA SER A 7 -0.15 -41.86 0.28
C SER A 7 0.51 -40.74 -0.53
N LYS A 8 0.86 -41.03 -1.79
CA LYS A 8 1.45 -40.04 -2.71
C LYS A 8 0.39 -39.04 -3.16
N ASP A 9 -0.83 -39.49 -3.42
CA ASP A 9 -1.94 -38.63 -3.82
C ASP A 9 -2.36 -37.65 -2.71
N ALA A 10 -2.33 -38.09 -1.46
CA ALA A 10 -2.62 -37.24 -0.30
C ALA A 10 -1.57 -36.14 -0.11
N LEU A 11 -0.28 -36.48 -0.26
CA LEU A 11 0.82 -35.51 -0.17
C LEU A 11 0.76 -34.49 -1.32
N GLN A 12 0.47 -34.95 -2.54
CA GLN A 12 0.29 -34.06 -3.70
C GLN A 12 -0.84 -33.06 -3.45
N ARG A 13 -1.99 -33.52 -2.95
CA ARG A 13 -3.12 -32.63 -2.61
C ARG A 13 -2.79 -31.59 -1.52
N LEU A 14 -1.99 -31.96 -0.52
CA LEU A 14 -1.53 -31.01 0.51
C LEU A 14 -0.57 -29.96 -0.06
N ILE A 15 0.37 -30.38 -0.90
CA ILE A 15 1.32 -29.48 -1.56
C ILE A 15 0.56 -28.52 -2.49
N ASP A 16 -0.40 -29.02 -3.27
CA ASP A 16 -1.22 -28.20 -4.16
C ASP A 16 -2.09 -27.21 -3.37
N GLY A 17 -2.65 -27.63 -2.23
CA GLY A 17 -3.37 -26.76 -1.30
C GLY A 17 -2.49 -25.65 -0.74
N LEU A 18 -1.32 -25.97 -0.19
CA LEU A 18 -0.38 -24.98 0.35
C LEU A 18 0.12 -24.01 -0.72
N GLN A 19 0.42 -24.49 -1.94
CA GLN A 19 0.79 -23.63 -3.06
C GLN A 19 -0.34 -22.67 -3.43
N THR A 20 -1.59 -23.12 -3.36
CA THR A 20 -2.77 -22.28 -3.64
C THR A 20 -2.91 -21.17 -2.58
N LEU A 21 -2.82 -21.51 -1.29
CA LEU A 21 -2.89 -20.52 -0.21
C LEU A 21 -1.74 -19.50 -0.31
N ILE A 22 -0.50 -19.94 -0.54
CA ILE A 22 0.66 -19.04 -0.64
C ILE A 22 0.50 -18.10 -1.85
N ARG A 23 0.03 -18.60 -2.99
CA ARG A 23 -0.22 -17.77 -4.18
C ARG A 23 -1.32 -16.76 -3.93
N GLU A 24 -2.36 -17.12 -3.19
CA GLU A 24 -3.46 -16.23 -2.84
C GLU A 24 -3.01 -15.12 -1.88
N HIS A 25 -2.30 -15.46 -0.80
CA HIS A 25 -1.74 -14.47 0.11
C HIS A 25 -0.71 -13.56 -0.57
N LEU A 26 0.09 -14.10 -1.50
CA LEU A 26 1.04 -13.29 -2.28
C LEU A 26 0.33 -12.40 -3.30
N ALA A 27 -0.74 -12.87 -3.94
CA ALA A 27 -1.55 -12.08 -4.85
C ALA A 27 -2.22 -10.92 -4.10
N LEU A 28 -2.72 -11.18 -2.88
CA LEU A 28 -3.32 -10.18 -2.02
C LEU A 28 -2.28 -9.17 -1.51
N ALA A 29 -1.15 -9.63 -0.96
CA ALA A 29 -0.07 -8.76 -0.50
C ALA A 29 0.50 -7.91 -1.64
N ARG A 30 0.62 -8.46 -2.85
CA ARG A 30 1.05 -7.71 -4.03
C ARG A 30 0.02 -6.66 -4.45
N ALA A 31 -1.27 -6.96 -4.33
CA ALA A 31 -2.34 -6.00 -4.61
C ALA A 31 -2.32 -4.86 -3.58
N GLU A 32 -2.20 -5.18 -2.29
CA GLU A 32 -2.12 -4.20 -1.21
C GLU A 32 -0.90 -3.29 -1.35
N ILE A 33 0.29 -3.84 -1.60
CA ILE A 33 1.50 -3.04 -1.86
C ILE A 33 1.30 -2.11 -3.08
N LYS A 34 0.64 -2.59 -4.13
CA LYS A 34 0.40 -1.78 -5.34
C LYS A 34 -0.58 -0.64 -5.06
N ASP A 35 -1.61 -0.90 -4.27
CA ASP A 35 -2.60 0.11 -3.89
C ASP A 35 -2.00 1.12 -2.91
N ASP A 36 -1.24 0.68 -1.92
CA ASP A 36 -0.46 1.53 -1.01
C ASP A 36 0.50 2.42 -1.79
N LEU A 37 1.23 1.85 -2.75
CA LEU A 37 2.17 2.61 -3.57
C LEU A 37 1.45 3.62 -4.47
N ARG A 38 0.25 3.30 -4.94
CA ARG A 38 -0.57 4.20 -5.76
C ARG A 38 -1.14 5.35 -4.94
N VAL A 39 -1.63 5.07 -3.72
CA VAL A 39 -2.11 6.08 -2.79
C VAL A 39 -0.96 6.98 -2.35
N MET A 40 0.14 6.39 -1.88
CA MET A 40 1.33 7.14 -1.48
C MET A 40 1.90 7.95 -2.64
N GLY A 41 1.96 7.40 -3.86
CA GLY A 41 2.40 8.12 -5.05
C GLY A 41 1.50 9.30 -5.38
N ARG A 42 0.17 9.14 -5.30
CA ARG A 42 -0.78 10.24 -5.52
C ARG A 42 -0.65 11.32 -4.45
N ASP A 43 -0.53 10.92 -3.19
CA ASP A 43 -0.42 11.84 -2.07
C ASP A 43 0.92 12.60 -2.11
N LEU A 44 2.00 11.93 -2.56
CA LEU A 44 3.27 12.57 -2.86
C LEU A 44 3.15 13.53 -4.04
N LEU A 45 2.44 13.20 -5.12
CA LEU A 45 2.30 14.12 -6.27
C LEU A 45 1.52 15.39 -5.88
N VAL A 46 0.44 15.25 -5.11
CA VAL A 46 -0.35 16.38 -4.62
C VAL A 46 0.45 17.18 -3.60
N GLY A 47 1.10 16.51 -2.63
CA GLY A 47 1.92 17.17 -1.61
C GLY A 47 3.22 17.78 -2.15
N ALA A 48 3.82 17.18 -3.18
CA ALA A 48 5.07 17.65 -3.78
C ALA A 48 4.85 18.80 -4.78
N SER A 49 3.63 19.05 -5.23
CA SER A 49 3.33 20.18 -6.13
C SER A 49 3.74 21.54 -5.53
N GLY A 50 3.72 21.67 -4.20
CA GLY A 50 4.18 22.87 -3.49
C GLY A 50 5.69 22.90 -3.21
N VAL A 51 6.40 21.79 -3.35
CA VAL A 51 7.84 21.70 -3.03
C VAL A 51 8.69 22.63 -3.90
N PRO A 52 8.48 22.76 -5.23
CA PRO A 52 9.21 23.72 -6.03
C PRO A 52 8.99 25.18 -5.60
N ALA A 53 7.75 25.55 -5.26
CA ALA A 53 7.42 26.90 -4.82
C ALA A 53 8.03 27.22 -3.45
N LEU A 54 8.01 26.27 -2.51
CA LEU A 54 8.65 26.40 -1.21
C LEU A 54 10.18 26.49 -1.35
N ALA A 55 10.78 25.67 -2.21
CA ALA A 55 12.22 25.72 -2.48
C ALA A 55 12.63 27.07 -3.09
N ALA A 56 11.87 27.58 -4.07
CA ALA A 56 12.09 28.88 -4.67
C ALA A 56 11.93 30.01 -3.64
N GLY A 57 10.86 30.00 -2.84
CA GLY A 57 10.63 30.98 -1.79
C GLY A 57 11.71 30.99 -0.72
N TYR A 58 12.18 29.81 -0.30
CA TYR A 58 13.31 29.68 0.61
C TYR A 58 14.60 30.26 0.02
N LEU A 59 14.89 29.98 -1.26
CA LEU A 59 16.08 30.52 -1.91
C LEU A 59 16.03 32.05 -2.02
N LEU A 60 14.88 32.60 -2.44
CA LEU A 60 14.62 34.05 -2.47
C LEU A 60 14.78 34.68 -1.08
N MET A 61 14.25 34.03 -0.03
CA MET A 61 14.42 34.48 1.35
C MET A 61 15.90 34.52 1.75
N MET A 62 16.69 33.49 1.40
CA MET A 62 18.13 33.47 1.70
C MET A 62 18.89 34.58 0.98
N VAL A 63 18.54 34.85 -0.28
CA VAL A 63 19.11 35.99 -1.04
C VAL A 63 18.74 37.31 -0.38
N ALA A 64 17.49 37.50 0.03
CA ALA A 64 17.05 38.72 0.71
C ALA A 64 17.78 38.94 2.04
N ILE A 65 17.95 37.89 2.86
CA ILE A 65 18.73 37.94 4.10
C ILE A 65 20.20 38.28 3.79
N GLY A 66 20.80 37.63 2.78
CA GLY A 66 22.18 37.90 2.36
C GLY A 66 22.39 39.37 1.95
N TYR A 67 21.47 39.94 1.17
CA TYR A 67 21.50 41.36 0.81
C TYR A 67 21.30 42.29 2.01
N LEU A 68 20.40 41.94 2.93
CA LEU A 68 20.14 42.75 4.13
C LEU A 68 21.37 42.79 5.05
N LEU A 69 22.06 41.66 5.22
CA LEU A 69 23.34 41.60 5.93
C LEU A 69 24.47 42.31 5.16
N GLY A 70 24.39 42.31 3.83
CA GLY A 70 25.31 43.01 2.93
C GLY A 70 25.34 44.54 3.10
N VAL A 71 24.37 45.12 3.81
CA VAL A 71 24.37 46.55 4.18
C VAL A 71 25.47 46.87 5.22
N TRP A 72 25.79 45.90 6.07
CA TRP A 72 26.73 46.08 7.19
C TRP A 72 28.08 45.38 6.96
N LEU A 73 28.10 44.33 6.13
CA LEU A 73 29.27 43.51 5.83
C LEU A 73 29.45 43.33 4.32
N PRO A 74 30.65 42.99 3.83
CA PRO A 74 30.83 42.62 2.43
C PRO A 74 30.01 41.36 2.09
N LEU A 75 29.40 41.36 0.89
CA LEU A 75 28.46 40.31 0.44
C LEU A 75 28.98 38.88 0.62
N TRP A 76 30.27 38.64 0.37
CA TRP A 76 30.87 37.31 0.53
C TRP A 76 30.81 36.81 1.98
N ALA A 77 30.99 37.71 2.96
CA ALA A 77 30.91 37.36 4.38
C ALA A 77 29.45 37.17 4.81
N ALA A 78 28.53 37.98 4.30
CA ALA A 78 27.09 37.84 4.55
C ALA A 78 26.56 36.46 4.08
N PHE A 79 26.87 36.07 2.84
CA PHE A 79 26.51 34.73 2.33
C PHE A 79 27.22 33.61 3.10
N GLY A 80 28.49 33.80 3.48
CA GLY A 80 29.23 32.86 4.30
C GLY A 80 28.55 32.57 5.65
N ILE A 81 28.07 33.61 6.34
CA ILE A 81 27.36 33.47 7.62
C ILE A 81 26.05 32.71 7.43
N VAL A 82 25.24 33.09 6.43
CA VAL A 82 23.97 32.40 6.13
C VAL A 82 24.20 30.93 5.80
N ALA A 83 25.28 30.60 5.08
CA ALA A 83 25.64 29.22 4.76
C ALA A 83 26.01 28.42 6.01
N VAL A 84 26.83 28.96 6.91
CA VAL A 84 27.20 28.29 8.17
C VAL A 84 25.99 28.07 9.06
N VAL A 85 25.10 29.05 9.20
CA VAL A 85 23.87 28.92 9.97
C VAL A 85 23.00 27.79 9.43
N ASN A 86 22.78 27.75 8.11
CA ASN A 86 21.98 26.70 7.48
C ASN A 86 22.63 25.33 7.59
N LEU A 87 23.96 25.25 7.48
CA LEU A 87 24.67 23.99 7.67
C LEU A 87 24.57 23.50 9.12
N GLY A 88 24.59 24.42 10.09
CA GLY A 88 24.36 24.11 11.50
C GLY A 88 22.95 23.58 11.76
N VAL A 89 21.92 24.29 11.29
CA VAL A 89 20.52 23.89 11.47
C VAL A 89 20.22 22.59 10.71
N GLY A 90 20.55 22.54 9.43
CA GLY A 90 20.34 21.36 8.58
C GLY A 90 21.13 20.15 9.08
N GLY A 91 22.38 20.35 9.50
CA GLY A 91 23.21 19.31 10.12
C GLY A 91 22.62 18.80 11.42
N ALA A 92 22.15 19.68 12.31
CA ALA A 92 21.51 19.29 13.58
C ALA A 92 20.23 18.49 13.35
N VAL A 93 19.36 18.94 12.44
CA VAL A 93 18.12 18.24 12.08
C VAL A 93 18.43 16.88 11.45
N SER A 94 19.38 16.82 10.52
CA SER A 94 19.81 15.58 9.86
C SER A 94 20.35 14.59 10.88
N LEU A 95 21.19 15.05 11.81
CA LEU A 95 21.77 14.22 12.84
C LEU A 95 20.73 13.76 13.86
N ALA A 96 19.75 14.61 14.22
CA ALA A 96 18.63 14.24 15.08
C ALA A 96 17.73 13.18 14.41
N GLY A 97 17.46 13.33 13.11
CA GLY A 97 16.72 12.34 12.32
C GLY A 97 17.44 10.99 12.26
N LEU A 98 18.75 11.01 11.95
CA LEU A 98 19.59 9.81 11.96
C LEU A 98 19.62 9.14 13.34
N ARG A 99 19.79 9.93 14.40
CA ARG A 99 19.75 9.42 15.79
C ARG A 99 18.40 8.82 16.14
N LYS A 100 17.29 9.40 15.68
CA LYS A 100 15.94 8.86 15.90
C LYS A 100 15.76 7.51 15.21
N ILE A 101 16.17 7.41 13.94
CA ILE A 101 16.11 6.15 13.16
C ILE A 101 17.01 5.09 13.81
N MET A 102 18.24 5.45 14.18
CA MET A 102 19.16 4.53 14.87
C MET A 102 18.59 4.07 16.21
N ARG A 103 17.98 4.95 17.01
CA ARG A 103 17.32 4.56 18.26
C ARG A 103 16.11 3.64 18.04
N GLN A 104 15.34 3.84 16.97
CA GLN A 104 14.23 2.95 16.61
C GLN A 104 14.70 1.59 16.08
N ARG A 105 15.84 1.55 15.37
CA ARG A 105 16.47 0.30 14.90
C ARG A 105 17.20 -0.46 16.02
N VAL A 106 17.80 0.24 16.98
CA VAL A 106 18.46 -0.33 18.17
C VAL A 106 17.43 -0.68 19.25
N GLY A 107 16.25 -0.07 19.22
CA GLY A 107 15.11 -0.37 20.07
C GLY A 107 14.19 -1.44 19.51
N MET A 108 14.70 -2.65 19.27
CA MET A 108 13.88 -3.87 19.12
C MET A 108 13.89 -4.67 20.44
N PRO A 109 13.29 -4.18 21.55
CA PRO A 109 13.28 -4.92 22.82
C PRO A 109 12.56 -6.27 22.72
N ARG A 110 11.67 -6.47 21.73
CA ARG A 110 11.02 -7.77 21.52
C ARG A 110 11.91 -8.83 20.86
N THR A 111 12.90 -8.44 20.08
CA THR A 111 13.81 -9.41 19.42
C THR A 111 15.05 -9.67 20.28
N GLY A 112 15.43 -8.73 21.16
CA GLY A 112 16.53 -8.93 22.10
C GLY A 112 16.29 -10.05 23.11
N GLU A 113 15.07 -10.14 23.66
CA GLU A 113 14.70 -11.17 24.64
C GLU A 113 14.58 -12.56 24.01
N GLU A 114 14.04 -12.65 22.79
CA GLU A 114 13.97 -13.90 22.03
C GLU A 114 15.38 -14.38 21.62
N LEU A 115 16.24 -13.47 21.15
CA LEU A 115 17.64 -13.81 20.83
C LEU A 115 18.47 -14.18 22.07
N GLN A 116 18.17 -13.63 23.25
CA GLN A 116 18.80 -14.03 24.52
C GLN A 116 18.33 -15.44 24.92
N ARG A 117 17.03 -15.74 24.81
CA ARG A 117 16.48 -17.09 25.02
C ARG A 117 17.09 -18.11 24.07
N ASP A 118 17.28 -17.75 22.81
CA ASP A 118 17.89 -18.63 21.81
C ASP A 118 19.35 -18.92 22.12
N LYS A 119 20.11 -17.92 22.61
CA LYS A 119 21.49 -18.13 23.07
C LYS A 119 21.57 -19.06 24.28
N VAL A 120 20.67 -18.91 25.25
CA VAL A 120 20.60 -19.79 26.43
C VAL A 120 20.21 -21.21 26.03
N TRP A 121 19.24 -21.36 25.12
CA TRP A 121 18.84 -22.66 24.58
C TRP A 121 19.98 -23.33 23.79
N LEU A 122 20.70 -22.59 22.94
CA LEU A 122 21.86 -23.11 22.21
C LEU A 122 23.04 -23.48 23.14
N ALA A 123 23.27 -22.71 24.20
CA ALA A 123 24.27 -23.05 25.23
C ALA A 123 23.91 -24.37 25.93
N SER A 124 22.63 -24.62 26.20
CA SER A 124 22.17 -25.88 26.81
C SER A 124 22.33 -27.11 25.91
N LEU A 125 22.40 -26.92 24.58
CA LEU A 125 22.69 -28.01 23.63
C LEU A 125 24.19 -28.33 23.54
N LYS A 126 25.06 -27.32 23.73
CA LYS A 126 26.51 -27.49 23.78
C LYS A 126 26.94 -28.34 24.99
N GLU A 127 26.18 -28.29 26.09
CA GLU A 127 26.44 -29.02 27.33
C GLU A 127 25.89 -30.45 27.36
N ARG A 128 25.16 -30.92 26.34
CA ARG A 128 24.65 -32.31 26.28
C ARG A 128 25.42 -33.19 25.29
N PRO A 129 26.60 -33.72 25.65
CA PRO A 129 27.12 -34.92 25.00
C PRO A 129 26.26 -36.10 25.48
N GLN A 130 25.16 -36.39 24.79
CA GLN A 130 24.35 -37.59 25.06
C GLN A 130 25.11 -38.83 24.55
N PRO A 131 25.48 -39.80 25.40
CA PRO A 131 25.80 -41.14 24.93
C PRO A 131 24.50 -41.82 24.52
N VAL A 132 24.29 -42.01 23.22
CA VAL A 132 23.23 -42.89 22.71
C VAL A 132 23.48 -44.31 23.24
N SER A 133 22.73 -44.72 24.24
CA SER A 133 22.74 -46.09 24.75
C SER A 133 21.97 -46.98 23.77
N PRO A 134 22.55 -48.10 23.27
CA PRO A 134 21.85 -48.99 22.37
C PRO A 134 20.84 -49.82 23.18
N VAL A 135 19.54 -49.58 22.97
CA VAL A 135 18.51 -50.52 23.38
C VAL A 135 18.54 -51.72 22.42
N VAL A 136 19.13 -52.81 22.90
CA VAL A 136 18.92 -54.17 22.38
C VAL A 136 18.28 -54.96 23.52
N GLU A 137 16.98 -55.25 23.43
CA GLU A 137 16.48 -56.54 23.92
C GLU A 137 15.15 -56.95 23.29
N ARG A 138 15.02 -58.26 23.17
CA ARG A 138 14.25 -59.08 22.23
C ARG A 138 13.25 -59.90 23.06
N GLY A 139 11.99 -60.01 22.63
CA GLY A 139 11.06 -61.02 23.16
C GLY A 139 9.57 -60.83 22.83
N THR A 140 9.07 -61.54 21.82
CA THR A 140 7.65 -61.90 21.59
C THR A 140 7.28 -63.16 22.40
N PRO A 141 6.00 -63.52 22.74
CA PRO A 141 4.84 -63.57 21.82
C PRO A 141 3.40 -63.30 22.40
N MET A 142 2.43 -63.20 21.48
CA MET A 142 0.96 -63.46 21.56
C MET A 142 0.14 -63.28 22.86
N ARG A 143 -1.00 -62.56 22.74
CA ARG A 143 -2.26 -62.95 23.41
C ARG A 143 -3.45 -62.88 22.44
N ARG A 144 -4.30 -63.91 22.53
CA ARG A 144 -5.30 -64.40 21.56
C ARG A 144 -6.75 -64.00 21.93
N SER A 145 -7.62 -63.95 20.91
CA SER A 145 -9.07 -64.27 20.85
C SER A 145 -10.19 -63.34 21.44
N ALA A 146 -10.89 -62.65 20.50
CA ALA A 146 -12.36 -62.70 20.19
C ALA A 146 -13.41 -62.10 21.18
N PRO A 147 -14.69 -61.80 20.79
CA PRO A 147 -15.39 -62.12 19.53
C PRO A 147 -16.24 -61.02 18.84
N LEU A 148 -16.44 -61.24 17.53
CA LEU A 148 -17.66 -61.12 16.71
C LEU A 148 -18.85 -60.29 17.26
N HIS A 149 -19.17 -59.18 16.62
CA HIS A 149 -20.55 -58.68 16.58
C HIS A 149 -20.93 -58.36 15.14
N ASP A 150 -22.00 -59.00 14.70
CA ASP A 150 -22.67 -58.81 13.42
C ASP A 150 -23.14 -57.36 13.26
N VAL A 151 -22.84 -56.77 12.10
CA VAL A 151 -23.49 -55.55 11.61
C VAL A 151 -24.26 -55.94 10.35
N PRO A 152 -25.61 -55.88 10.36
CA PRO A 152 -26.39 -56.21 9.20
C PRO A 152 -26.23 -55.14 8.11
N ASP A 153 -26.09 -55.64 6.88
CA ASP A 153 -26.07 -54.89 5.64
C ASP A 153 -27.45 -54.25 5.42
N THR A 154 -27.52 -52.91 5.35
CA THR A 154 -28.71 -52.20 4.90
C THR A 154 -28.28 -50.94 4.16
N GLY A 155 -28.18 -51.06 2.84
CA GLY A 155 -28.82 -50.16 1.87
C GLY A 155 -28.45 -48.68 1.86
N ALA A 156 -28.02 -48.25 0.67
CA ALA A 156 -28.07 -46.89 0.13
C ALA A 156 -26.96 -45.90 0.54
N GLY A 157 -25.98 -45.71 -0.35
CA GLY A 157 -25.43 -44.36 -0.57
C GLY A 157 -26.32 -43.57 -1.54
N PRO A 158 -25.91 -42.36 -1.97
CA PRO A 158 -25.30 -41.26 -1.23
C PRO A 158 -26.07 -39.94 -1.47
N ALA A 159 -26.06 -38.98 -0.54
CA ALA A 159 -26.51 -37.61 -0.87
C ALA A 159 -25.81 -36.55 -0.01
N ARG A 160 -24.93 -35.79 -0.68
CA ARG A 160 -24.34 -34.54 -0.20
C ARG A 160 -25.39 -33.41 -0.29
N PRO A 161 -25.48 -32.48 0.66
CA PRO A 161 -26.26 -31.26 0.46
C PRO A 161 -25.50 -30.30 -0.49
N PRO A 162 -26.18 -29.66 -1.46
CA PRO A 162 -25.56 -28.69 -2.34
C PRO A 162 -25.38 -27.34 -1.61
N TYR A 163 -24.20 -26.74 -1.74
CA TYR A 163 -24.03 -25.30 -1.58
C TYR A 163 -24.82 -24.61 -2.70
N SER A 164 -25.93 -23.95 -2.37
CA SER A 164 -26.58 -22.96 -3.26
C SER A 164 -27.52 -22.07 -2.46
N GLN A 165 -27.03 -20.90 -2.05
CA GLN A 165 -27.87 -19.71 -1.94
C GLN A 165 -27.20 -18.60 -2.75
N ALA A 166 -27.63 -18.51 -4.00
CA ALA A 166 -27.47 -17.33 -4.84
C ALA A 166 -28.53 -16.29 -4.43
N VAL A 167 -28.10 -15.07 -4.19
CA VAL A 167 -28.97 -13.90 -4.05
C VAL A 167 -29.42 -13.49 -5.46
N PRO A 168 -30.73 -13.28 -5.72
CA PRO A 168 -31.24 -13.03 -7.07
C PRO A 168 -31.01 -11.59 -7.53
N ALA A 169 -30.51 -11.46 -8.77
CA ALA A 169 -30.61 -10.24 -9.56
C ALA A 169 -32.05 -10.08 -10.09
N GLY A 170 -32.72 -8.99 -9.73
CA GLY A 170 -34.03 -8.59 -10.24
C GLY A 170 -33.92 -7.35 -11.14
N LYS A 171 -34.35 -7.50 -12.40
CA LYS A 171 -34.34 -6.49 -13.46
C LYS A 171 -35.53 -5.52 -13.36
N SER A 172 -35.25 -4.26 -13.69
CA SER A 172 -36.01 -3.33 -14.56
C SER A 172 -37.43 -3.73 -15.02
N GLY A 173 -38.39 -2.82 -14.78
CA GLY A 173 -39.33 -2.40 -15.83
C GLY A 173 -40.77 -2.06 -15.40
N SER A 174 -41.34 -1.04 -16.10
CA SER A 174 -42.77 -0.70 -16.27
C SER A 174 -43.44 0.18 -15.20
N THR A 175 -44.18 1.26 -15.47
CA THR A 175 -44.94 1.75 -16.66
C THR A 175 -45.19 3.27 -16.47
N ALA A 176 -45.00 4.17 -17.46
CA ALA A 176 -45.84 4.52 -18.62
C ALA A 176 -46.88 5.65 -18.36
N GLY A 177 -46.90 6.64 -19.28
CA GLY A 177 -47.83 7.77 -19.37
C GLY A 177 -47.10 9.03 -19.91
N ALA A 178 -46.63 9.09 -21.16
CA ALA A 178 -47.35 9.34 -22.42
C ALA A 178 -47.88 10.79 -22.60
N THR A 179 -47.71 11.29 -23.84
CA THR A 179 -48.08 12.60 -24.43
C THR A 179 -47.05 13.74 -24.22
N GLY A 180 -46.58 14.47 -25.22
CA GLY A 180 -46.77 14.41 -26.66
C GLY A 180 -46.05 15.58 -27.36
N SER A 181 -45.89 15.43 -28.67
CA SER A 181 -45.66 16.46 -29.70
C SER A 181 -44.28 17.15 -29.83
N LEU A 182 -43.83 17.04 -31.08
CA LEU A 182 -42.68 17.62 -31.78
C LEU A 182 -42.78 19.14 -32.04
N SER A 183 -41.59 19.76 -32.12
CA SER A 183 -41.16 20.82 -33.07
C SER A 183 -41.59 22.29 -32.80
N PRO A 184 -41.08 23.32 -33.54
CA PRO A 184 -39.71 23.88 -33.48
C PRO A 184 -39.66 25.44 -33.56
N ARG A 185 -38.44 26.02 -33.52
CA ARG A 185 -38.02 27.31 -34.18
C ARG A 185 -38.30 28.65 -33.45
N SER A 186 -37.27 29.51 -33.48
CA SER A 186 -37.06 30.91 -32.99
C SER A 186 -38.11 31.95 -33.44
N PRO A 187 -37.94 33.30 -33.30
CA PRO A 187 -37.05 34.15 -32.46
C PRO A 187 -37.81 35.33 -31.77
N ASP A 188 -37.04 36.19 -31.08
CA ASP A 188 -37.31 37.61 -30.78
C ASP A 188 -38.52 38.00 -29.92
N SER A 189 -38.26 38.71 -28.81
CA SER A 189 -38.49 40.16 -28.80
C SER A 189 -38.23 40.80 -27.43
N GLN A 190 -37.52 41.93 -27.50
CA GLN A 190 -37.76 43.16 -26.73
C GLN A 190 -37.29 43.17 -25.26
N ARG A 191 -36.66 44.24 -24.75
CA ARG A 191 -36.39 45.58 -25.28
C ARG A 191 -35.67 46.34 -24.16
N ARG A 192 -34.41 46.72 -24.34
CA ARG A 192 -33.83 47.97 -23.81
C ARG A 192 -32.65 48.39 -24.69
N GLN A 193 -32.92 49.25 -25.66
CA GLN A 193 -32.04 50.37 -26.01
C GLN A 193 -32.62 51.64 -25.35
N PRO A 194 -31.83 52.72 -25.15
CA PRO A 194 -31.46 53.68 -26.21
C PRO A 194 -29.95 54.05 -26.15
N GLU A 195 -29.27 54.71 -27.09
CA GLU A 195 -29.40 55.07 -28.50
C GLU A 195 -27.98 55.52 -28.96
N PRO A 196 -27.66 55.53 -30.26
CA PRO A 196 -26.35 55.88 -30.81
C PRO A 196 -26.31 57.31 -31.41
N GLY A 197 -25.22 58.05 -31.13
CA GLY A 197 -24.90 59.31 -31.81
C GLY A 197 -23.53 59.22 -32.51
N ALA A 198 -23.57 59.19 -33.85
CA ALA A 198 -22.69 59.81 -34.86
C ALA A 198 -21.27 60.28 -34.45
N THR A 199 -20.20 60.25 -35.25
CA THR A 199 -19.86 59.91 -36.65
C THR A 199 -18.36 60.19 -36.77
N THR A 200 -17.64 59.37 -37.55
CA THR A 200 -16.50 59.71 -38.44
C THR A 200 -15.26 60.48 -37.91
N PRO A 201 -14.03 59.98 -38.19
CA PRO A 201 -12.79 60.72 -37.94
C PRO A 201 -12.42 61.64 -39.13
N PRO A 202 -11.75 62.79 -38.91
CA PRO A 202 -11.06 63.46 -39.99
C PRO A 202 -9.56 63.13 -39.99
N ASN A 203 -9.16 62.68 -41.17
CA ASN A 203 -7.83 62.67 -41.76
C ASN A 203 -7.24 64.10 -41.88
N GLY A 204 -5.90 64.22 -41.87
CA GLY A 204 -5.14 65.46 -42.17
C GLY A 204 -4.21 65.90 -41.02
N ALA A 205 -2.90 65.68 -41.09
CA ALA A 205 -1.90 66.47 -41.82
C ALA A 205 -1.76 67.92 -41.28
N SER A 206 -0.61 68.19 -40.65
CA SER A 206 0.21 69.44 -40.64
C SER A 206 1.02 69.51 -39.35
N SER A 207 2.34 69.35 -39.32
CA SER A 207 3.40 70.32 -39.69
C SER A 207 3.33 71.67 -38.97
N VAL A 208 4.48 72.04 -38.38
CA VAL A 208 4.93 73.38 -37.92
C VAL A 208 4.50 73.81 -36.51
N HIS A 209 5.41 73.67 -35.53
CA HIS A 209 6.16 74.78 -34.94
C HIS A 209 7.31 74.27 -34.07
#